data_AF-A0A2R4CCF0-F1
#
_entry.id   AF-A0A2R4CCF0-F1
#
_cell.length_a   1.000
_cell.length_b   1.000
_cell.length_c   1.000
_cell.angle_alpha   90.00
_cell.angle_beta   90.00
_cell.angle_gamma   90.00
#
_symmetry.space_group_name_H-M   'P 1'
#
loop_
_entity.id
_entity.type
_entity.pdbx_description
1 polymer ?
#
loop_
_entity_poly.entity_id
_entity_poly.type
_entity_poly.pdbx_seq_one_letter_code
_entity_poly.pdbx_strand_id
1 'polypeptide(L)'
;MNSTTQPRLTTLTTFATMLVCVIAGGYAIFGERLISALYSGEIAFPVGDFFSAERPLQFYLLKANRIVANWGMLLLAGCCTMYALLYRLKHPASSLTLVDWSLWALFMAIGCAFILLNGYEGDWYRLGQILGWTGAPPFQHRVLFVWLAQLLRALLPDMPVLGAYLVTQIVALALALLAVRLFCTLFIRRDLAFTAQFLALAMWAPTVSYYTFYDIGIVAVYALALFCLFQRRFGAYLVIFALGTYNHENSLFLMAACLFAWFSRMPMRQLAALLAAQLALYILVRLSLFHTLPTHAAWQSGKLAQNVEMILHTPGRVMTSLAPLLLWYAAAAAGLRTAPVMLRRATIILPCLVLTSIVVGQLNEARLFNAFIPVTVALLCHQIQLRAGFAAARPANAANA
;
A
#
# COMPACT_ATOMS: atom_id res chain seq x y z
N MET A 1 43.27 10.33 -2.50
CA MET A 1 42.45 9.41 -3.33
C MET A 1 42.15 8.19 -2.47
N ASN A 2 41.04 8.20 -1.73
CA ASN A 2 40.64 7.05 -0.92
C ASN A 2 40.08 6.00 -1.87
N SER A 3 40.64 4.79 -1.82
CA SER A 3 40.10 3.64 -2.53
C SER A 3 38.64 3.47 -2.11
N THR A 4 37.73 3.84 -3.01
CA THR A 4 36.31 3.58 -2.85
C THR A 4 36.14 2.08 -2.82
N THR A 5 36.00 1.53 -1.62
CA THR A 5 35.64 0.14 -1.38
C THR A 5 34.41 -0.16 -2.23
N GLN A 6 34.61 -0.98 -3.27
CA GLN A 6 33.50 -1.42 -4.10
C GLN A 6 32.45 -2.06 -3.19
N PRO A 7 31.17 -1.70 -3.34
CA PRO A 7 30.13 -2.22 -2.46
C PRO A 7 30.02 -3.74 -2.62
N ARG A 8 30.41 -4.47 -1.57
CA ARG A 8 30.24 -5.93 -1.40
C ARG A 8 28.81 -6.41 -1.61
N LEU A 9 27.84 -5.49 -1.63
CA LEU A 9 26.43 -5.79 -1.87
C LEU A 9 26.17 -6.46 -3.23
N THR A 10 26.99 -6.19 -4.25
CA THR A 10 26.64 -6.49 -5.65
C THR A 10 26.58 -7.98 -5.97
N THR A 11 27.53 -8.80 -5.51
CA THR A 11 27.57 -10.23 -5.88
C THR A 11 26.46 -11.05 -5.22
N LEU A 12 26.25 -10.88 -3.90
CA LEU A 12 25.24 -11.64 -3.17
C LEU A 12 23.82 -11.27 -3.61
N THR A 13 23.53 -9.98 -3.83
CA THR A 13 22.21 -9.56 -4.32
C THR A 13 21.95 -10.06 -5.74
N THR A 14 22.93 -9.94 -6.64
CA THR A 14 22.78 -10.45 -8.01
C THR A 14 22.54 -11.97 -8.01
N PHE A 15 23.30 -12.71 -7.19
CA PHE A 15 23.12 -14.16 -7.05
C PHE A 15 21.74 -14.53 -6.51
N ALA A 16 21.29 -13.88 -5.42
CA ALA A 16 19.97 -14.13 -4.85
C ALA A 16 18.84 -13.84 -5.85
N THR A 17 18.95 -12.75 -6.60
CA THR A 17 17.99 -12.38 -7.65
C THR A 17 17.98 -13.40 -8.79
N MET A 18 19.15 -13.84 -9.26
CA MET A 18 19.23 -14.90 -10.27
C MET A 18 18.62 -16.21 -9.78
N LEU A 19 18.94 -16.63 -8.55
CA LEU A 19 18.39 -17.85 -7.95
C LEU A 19 16.86 -17.80 -7.89
N VAL A 20 16.29 -16.67 -7.47
CA VAL A 20 14.84 -16.49 -7.40
C VAL A 20 14.20 -16.52 -8.80
N CYS A 21 14.81 -15.88 -9.81
CA CYS A 21 14.35 -15.97 -11.19
C CYS A 21 14.41 -17.41 -11.73
N VAL A 22 15.46 -18.16 -11.40
CA VAL A 22 15.62 -19.56 -11.80
C VAL A 22 14.55 -20.44 -11.14
N ILE A 23 14.26 -20.25 -9.86
CA ILE A 23 13.21 -21.00 -9.15
C ILE A 23 11.83 -20.68 -9.75
N ALA A 24 11.53 -19.40 -9.99
CA ALA A 24 10.27 -18.99 -10.59
C ALA A 24 10.11 -19.51 -12.03
N GLY A 25 11.17 -19.43 -12.84
CA GLY A 25 11.20 -19.97 -14.20
C GLY A 25 11.09 -21.50 -14.22
N GLY A 26 11.76 -22.18 -13.29
CA GLY A 26 11.66 -23.63 -13.12
C GLY A 26 10.24 -24.07 -12.79
N TYR A 27 9.55 -23.35 -11.90
CA TYR A 27 8.12 -23.60 -11.67
C TYR A 27 7.27 -23.30 -12.91
N ALA A 28 7.52 -22.20 -13.63
CA ALA A 28 6.73 -21.87 -14.82
C ALA A 28 6.80 -22.97 -15.90
N ILE A 29 7.92 -23.69 -15.98
CA ILE A 29 8.13 -24.77 -16.96
C ILE A 29 7.65 -26.13 -16.42
N PHE A 30 7.90 -26.44 -15.14
CA PHE A 30 7.72 -27.78 -14.58
C PHE A 30 6.72 -27.86 -13.42
N GLY A 31 6.17 -26.75 -12.96
CA GLY A 31 5.40 -26.63 -11.72
C GLY A 31 4.14 -27.51 -11.70
N GLU A 32 3.37 -27.54 -12.79
CA GLU A 32 2.17 -28.38 -12.86
C GLU A 32 2.51 -29.88 -12.84
N ARG A 33 3.59 -30.28 -13.54
CA ARG A 33 4.09 -31.66 -13.53
C ARG A 33 4.60 -32.04 -12.14
N LEU A 34 5.34 -31.16 -11.49
CA LEU A 34 5.87 -31.37 -10.14
C LEU A 34 4.73 -31.53 -9.12
N ILE A 35 3.73 -30.66 -9.13
CA ILE A 35 2.58 -30.76 -8.22
C ILE A 35 1.76 -32.01 -8.51
N SER A 36 1.56 -32.36 -9.79
CA SER A 36 0.85 -33.57 -10.18
C SER A 36 1.58 -34.83 -9.71
N ALA A 37 2.89 -34.90 -9.89
CA ALA A 37 3.72 -36.03 -9.46
C ALA A 37 3.82 -36.14 -7.92
N LEU A 38 3.83 -35.02 -7.21
CA LEU A 38 3.73 -35.01 -5.75
C LEU A 38 2.35 -35.47 -5.26
N TYR A 39 1.28 -35.05 -5.94
CA TYR A 39 -0.10 -35.44 -5.62
C TYR A 39 -0.37 -36.92 -5.92
N SER A 40 0.19 -37.47 -6.99
CA SER A 40 0.07 -38.89 -7.34
C SER A 40 0.99 -39.80 -6.52
N GLY A 41 1.89 -39.24 -5.70
CA GLY A 41 2.87 -40.00 -4.92
C GLY A 41 4.05 -40.55 -5.73
N GLU A 42 4.21 -40.12 -6.99
CA GLU A 42 5.36 -40.50 -7.84
C GLU A 42 6.68 -39.97 -7.28
N ILE A 43 6.65 -38.83 -6.59
CA ILE A 43 7.83 -38.25 -5.93
C ILE A 43 7.64 -38.36 -4.41
N ALA A 44 8.44 -39.22 -3.78
CA ALA A 44 8.51 -39.30 -2.33
C ALA A 44 9.16 -38.02 -1.77
N PHE A 45 8.33 -37.11 -1.27
CA PHE A 45 8.76 -35.90 -0.57
C PHE A 45 8.16 -35.92 0.83
N PRO A 46 8.86 -35.45 1.89
CA PRO A 46 8.38 -35.44 3.27
C PRO A 46 7.19 -34.48 3.53
N VAL A 47 6.44 -34.15 2.48
CA VAL A 47 5.30 -33.23 2.44
C VAL A 47 4.04 -33.98 1.95
N GLY A 48 4.07 -35.32 1.88
CA GLY A 48 2.91 -36.15 1.49
C GLY A 48 1.63 -35.82 2.27
N ASP A 49 1.76 -35.49 3.55
CA ASP A 49 0.64 -35.09 4.42
C ASP A 49 0.01 -33.73 4.05
N PHE A 50 0.62 -32.96 3.16
CA PHE A 50 0.11 -31.67 2.71
C PHE A 50 -1.01 -31.80 1.67
N PHE A 51 -1.00 -32.90 0.91
CA PHE A 51 -2.05 -33.22 -0.04
C PHE A 51 -3.11 -34.08 0.67
N SER A 52 -4.25 -33.46 1.02
CA SER A 52 -5.37 -34.20 1.58
C SER A 52 -6.15 -34.85 0.44
N ALA A 53 -6.54 -36.11 0.65
CA ALA A 53 -7.39 -36.84 -0.30
C ALA A 53 -8.75 -36.14 -0.54
N GLU A 54 -9.16 -35.25 0.37
CA GLU A 54 -10.41 -34.49 0.29
C GLU A 54 -10.39 -33.37 -0.77
N ARG A 55 -9.21 -32.94 -1.22
CA ARG A 55 -9.08 -31.82 -2.18
C ARG A 55 -8.62 -32.36 -3.54
N PRO A 56 -9.31 -32.02 -4.64
CA PRO A 56 -8.89 -32.46 -5.97
C PRO A 56 -7.57 -31.78 -6.36
N LEU A 57 -6.73 -32.44 -7.17
CA LEU A 57 -5.48 -31.89 -7.71
C LEU A 57 -5.63 -30.45 -8.25
N GLN A 58 -6.75 -30.16 -8.93
CA GLN A 58 -7.05 -28.84 -9.49
C GLN A 58 -7.06 -27.72 -8.44
N PHE A 59 -7.46 -28.01 -7.21
CA PHE A 59 -7.39 -27.04 -6.11
C PHE A 59 -5.95 -26.61 -5.83
N TYR A 60 -5.03 -27.58 -5.79
CA TYR A 60 -3.61 -27.33 -5.52
C TYR A 60 -2.93 -26.63 -6.69
N LEU A 61 -3.20 -27.06 -7.93
CA LEU A 61 -2.68 -26.41 -9.13
C LEU A 61 -3.13 -24.96 -9.23
N LEU A 62 -4.43 -24.67 -9.02
CA LEU A 62 -4.93 -23.30 -9.05
C LEU A 62 -4.28 -22.43 -7.98
N LYS A 63 -4.14 -22.96 -6.75
CA LYS A 63 -3.52 -22.24 -5.64
C LYS A 63 -2.05 -21.96 -5.90
N ALA A 64 -1.31 -22.94 -6.40
CA ALA A 64 0.11 -22.78 -6.69
C ALA A 64 0.35 -21.88 -7.90
N ASN A 65 -0.43 -22.00 -8.97
CA ASN A 65 -0.39 -21.10 -10.12
C ASN A 65 -0.69 -19.66 -9.71
N ARG A 66 -1.65 -19.44 -8.80
CA ARG A 66 -1.92 -18.11 -8.24
C ARG A 66 -0.77 -17.56 -7.39
N ILE A 67 -0.16 -18.39 -6.56
CA ILE A 67 1.03 -18.02 -5.77
C ILE A 67 2.17 -17.63 -6.72
N VAL A 68 2.48 -18.46 -7.72
CA VAL A 68 3.57 -18.19 -8.65
C VAL A 68 3.27 -17.00 -9.55
N ALA A 69 2.04 -16.82 -10.01
CA ALA A 69 1.67 -15.61 -10.75
C ALA A 69 1.89 -14.36 -9.90
N ASN A 70 1.32 -14.32 -8.68
CA ASN A 70 1.41 -13.17 -7.79
C ASN A 70 2.88 -12.86 -7.41
N TRP A 71 3.60 -13.84 -6.88
CA TRP A 71 4.98 -13.64 -6.44
C TRP A 71 5.94 -13.50 -7.61
N GLY A 72 5.75 -14.25 -8.69
CA GLY A 72 6.57 -14.15 -9.91
C GLY A 72 6.53 -12.76 -10.51
N MET A 73 5.35 -12.13 -10.60
CA MET A 73 5.22 -10.74 -11.06
C MET A 73 5.97 -9.76 -10.14
N LEU A 74 5.78 -9.85 -8.82
CA LEU A 74 6.47 -8.97 -7.87
C LEU A 74 7.99 -9.19 -7.86
N LEU A 75 8.43 -10.44 -8.00
CA LEU A 75 9.84 -10.79 -8.09
C LEU A 75 10.45 -10.22 -9.36
N LEU A 76 9.81 -10.39 -10.52
CA LEU A 76 10.26 -9.80 -11.78
C LEU A 76 10.40 -8.27 -11.67
N ALA A 77 9.37 -7.59 -11.15
CA ALA A 77 9.42 -6.16 -10.91
C ALA A 77 10.53 -5.76 -9.93
N GLY A 78 10.75 -6.56 -8.89
CA GLY A 78 11.85 -6.37 -7.93
C GLY A 78 13.21 -6.49 -8.59
N CYS A 79 13.41 -7.48 -9.46
CA CYS A 79 14.64 -7.67 -10.23
C CYS A 79 14.91 -6.47 -11.14
N CYS A 80 13.90 -6.04 -11.92
CA CYS A 80 14.00 -4.87 -12.80
C CYS A 80 14.30 -3.60 -11.99
N THR A 81 13.62 -3.40 -10.86
CA THR A 81 13.84 -2.28 -9.94
C THR A 81 15.26 -2.29 -9.38
N MET A 82 15.74 -3.44 -8.92
CA MET A 82 17.09 -3.57 -8.37
C MET A 82 18.16 -3.31 -9.43
N TYR A 83 17.99 -3.83 -10.64
CA TYR A 83 18.88 -3.54 -11.76
C TYR A 83 18.94 -2.04 -12.08
N ALA A 84 17.77 -1.40 -12.21
CA ALA A 84 17.68 0.03 -12.45
C ALA A 84 18.28 0.86 -11.30
N LEU A 85 18.07 0.42 -10.05
CA LEU A 85 18.65 1.04 -8.86
C LEU A 85 20.18 0.98 -8.93
N LEU A 86 20.76 -0.21 -9.11
CA LEU A 86 22.22 -0.38 -9.23
C LEU A 86 22.80 0.45 -10.39
N TYR A 87 22.09 0.50 -11.51
CA TYR A 87 22.47 1.33 -12.65
C TYR A 87 22.48 2.83 -12.29
N ARG A 88 21.44 3.33 -11.61
CA ARG A 88 21.29 4.73 -11.19
C ARG A 88 22.24 5.16 -10.08
N LEU A 89 22.65 4.24 -9.23
CA LEU A 89 23.68 4.51 -8.24
C LEU A 89 25.02 4.80 -8.93
N LYS A 90 25.30 4.17 -10.07
CA LYS A 90 26.50 4.42 -10.89
C LYS A 90 26.33 5.59 -11.87
N HIS A 91 25.13 5.77 -12.41
CA HIS A 91 24.81 6.76 -13.44
C HIS A 91 23.62 7.62 -12.99
N PRO A 92 23.85 8.62 -12.12
CA PRO A 92 22.82 9.55 -11.68
C PRO A 92 22.15 10.23 -12.87
N ALA A 93 20.83 10.44 -12.79
CA ALA A 93 20.10 11.25 -13.77
C ALA A 93 19.48 12.49 -13.14
N SER A 94 19.48 13.58 -13.91
CA SER A 94 18.84 14.85 -13.54
C SER A 94 17.34 14.85 -13.86
N SER A 95 16.90 14.03 -14.81
CA SER A 95 15.51 13.98 -15.30
C SER A 95 14.94 12.56 -15.33
N LEU A 96 13.62 12.46 -15.54
CA LEU A 96 12.95 11.19 -15.79
C LEU A 96 13.41 10.64 -17.14
N THR A 97 13.71 9.34 -17.20
CA THR A 97 14.13 8.67 -18.43
C THR A 97 13.09 7.65 -18.90
N LEU A 98 13.31 7.08 -20.08
CA LEU A 98 12.50 5.97 -20.58
C LEU A 98 12.45 4.79 -19.58
N VAL A 99 13.56 4.49 -18.89
CA VAL A 99 13.59 3.43 -17.87
C VAL A 99 12.60 3.69 -16.73
N ASP A 100 12.48 4.95 -16.29
CA ASP A 100 11.52 5.32 -15.24
C ASP A 100 10.07 5.10 -15.69
N TRP A 101 9.76 5.45 -16.94
CA TRP A 101 8.42 5.27 -17.52
C TRP A 101 8.10 3.80 -17.75
N SER A 102 9.06 3.01 -18.24
CA SER A 102 8.91 1.56 -18.41
C SER A 102 8.68 0.85 -17.08
N LEU A 103 9.41 1.22 -16.03
CA LEU A 103 9.18 0.69 -14.68
C LEU A 103 7.81 1.09 -14.15
N TRP A 104 7.39 2.35 -14.34
CA TRP A 104 6.07 2.79 -13.92
C TRP A 104 4.94 2.03 -14.64
N ALA A 105 5.06 1.84 -15.96
CA ALA A 105 4.11 1.05 -16.75
C ALA A 105 4.07 -0.41 -16.30
N LEU A 106 5.24 -1.01 -16.01
CA LEU A 106 5.34 -2.37 -15.45
C LEU A 106 4.62 -2.46 -14.10
N PHE A 107 4.83 -1.50 -13.19
CA PHE A 107 4.18 -1.49 -11.88
C PHE A 107 2.66 -1.30 -11.99
N MET A 108 2.21 -0.45 -12.91
CA MET A 108 0.78 -0.29 -13.22
C MET A 108 0.18 -1.59 -13.73
N ALA A 109 0.83 -2.25 -14.71
CA ALA A 109 0.35 -3.51 -15.26
C ALA A 109 0.25 -4.61 -14.20
N ILE A 110 1.26 -4.73 -13.33
CA ILE A 110 1.24 -5.71 -12.23
C ILE A 110 0.15 -5.37 -11.22
N GLY A 111 -0.01 -4.11 -10.82
CA GLY A 111 -1.07 -3.72 -9.90
C GLY A 111 -2.46 -4.02 -10.46
N CYS A 112 -2.69 -3.76 -11.76
CA CYS A 112 -3.93 -4.13 -12.43
C CYS A 112 -4.13 -5.65 -12.46
N ALA A 113 -3.09 -6.43 -12.77
CA ALA A 113 -3.14 -7.88 -12.75
C ALA A 113 -3.48 -8.41 -11.35
N PHE A 114 -2.95 -7.81 -10.29
CA PHE A 114 -3.30 -8.19 -8.91
C PHE A 114 -4.78 -7.95 -8.60
N ILE A 115 -5.34 -6.81 -9.03
CA ILE A 115 -6.78 -6.52 -8.86
C ILE A 115 -7.61 -7.58 -9.58
N LEU A 116 -7.28 -7.88 -10.84
CA LEU A 116 -8.02 -8.84 -11.65
C LEU A 116 -7.92 -10.28 -11.11
N LEU A 117 -6.73 -10.71 -10.71
CA LEU A 117 -6.47 -12.08 -10.26
C LEU A 117 -6.93 -12.34 -8.83
N ASN A 118 -6.95 -11.32 -7.97
CA ASN A 118 -7.20 -11.49 -6.54
C ASN A 118 -8.50 -10.85 -6.03
N GLY A 119 -9.06 -9.90 -6.77
CA GLY A 119 -10.34 -9.32 -6.42
C GLY A 119 -11.50 -10.25 -6.72
N TYR A 120 -12.52 -10.20 -5.87
CA TYR A 120 -13.81 -10.87 -6.03
C TYR A 120 -14.91 -10.01 -5.40
N GLU A 121 -16.17 -10.30 -5.68
CA GLU A 121 -17.32 -9.72 -4.97
C GLU A 121 -17.77 -10.66 -3.86
N GLY A 122 -17.70 -10.20 -2.61
CA GLY A 122 -18.30 -10.94 -1.49
C GLY A 122 -19.78 -10.63 -1.37
N ASP A 123 -20.56 -11.52 -0.74
CA ASP A 123 -21.98 -11.24 -0.49
C ASP A 123 -22.22 -9.99 0.35
N TRP A 124 -21.25 -9.63 1.20
CA TRP A 124 -21.24 -8.41 2.01
C TRP A 124 -20.77 -7.16 1.24
N TYR A 125 -20.23 -7.31 0.03
CA TYR A 125 -19.69 -6.21 -0.78
C TYR A 125 -19.90 -6.48 -2.27
N ARG A 126 -21.07 -6.11 -2.78
CA ARG A 126 -21.41 -6.20 -4.22
C ARG A 126 -21.26 -4.83 -4.86
N LEU A 127 -20.47 -4.72 -5.94
CA LEU A 127 -20.17 -3.43 -6.58
C LEU A 127 -21.43 -2.74 -7.09
N GLY A 128 -22.40 -3.51 -7.61
CA GLY A 128 -23.67 -2.98 -8.08
C GLY A 128 -24.47 -2.30 -6.96
N GLN A 129 -24.48 -2.87 -5.76
CA GLN A 129 -25.16 -2.29 -4.59
C GLN A 129 -24.41 -1.05 -4.08
N ILE A 130 -23.08 -1.09 -4.07
CA ILE A 130 -22.25 0.07 -3.67
C ILE A 130 -22.48 1.25 -4.63
N LEU A 131 -22.45 1.02 -5.94
CA LEU A 131 -22.76 2.05 -6.95
C LEU A 131 -24.23 2.49 -6.91
N GLY A 132 -25.13 1.66 -6.39
CA GLY A 132 -26.55 1.99 -6.23
C GLY A 132 -26.92 2.62 -4.89
N TRP A 133 -25.96 2.89 -4.00
CA TRP A 133 -26.21 3.36 -2.62
C TRP A 133 -27.11 2.42 -1.79
N THR A 134 -27.08 1.12 -2.09
CA THR A 134 -27.84 0.08 -1.38
C THR A 134 -26.94 -0.96 -0.70
N GLY A 135 -25.62 -0.80 -0.73
CA GLY A 135 -24.68 -1.70 -0.06
C GLY A 135 -24.67 -1.60 1.47
N ALA A 136 -23.98 -2.49 2.17
CA ALA A 136 -23.91 -2.43 3.63
C ALA A 136 -22.98 -1.29 4.14
N PRO A 137 -23.27 -0.66 5.29
CA PRO A 137 -22.27 0.11 6.02
C PRO A 137 -21.06 -0.78 6.41
N PRO A 138 -19.85 -0.20 6.55
CA PRO A 138 -19.50 1.22 6.43
C PRO A 138 -19.21 1.67 4.99
N PHE A 139 -19.33 0.77 4.01
CA PHE A 139 -18.81 0.98 2.66
C PHE A 139 -19.50 2.10 1.89
N GLN A 140 -20.77 2.39 2.19
CA GLN A 140 -21.50 3.49 1.57
C GLN A 140 -20.91 4.87 1.89
N HIS A 141 -20.26 5.05 3.04
CA HIS A 141 -19.68 6.34 3.45
C HIS A 141 -18.28 6.61 2.87
N ARG A 142 -17.87 5.82 1.86
CA ARG A 142 -16.56 5.91 1.20
C ARG A 142 -16.79 6.17 -0.29
N VAL A 143 -17.06 7.43 -0.62
CA VAL A 143 -17.71 7.82 -1.88
C VAL A 143 -16.76 8.28 -2.96
N LEU A 144 -15.53 8.67 -2.64
CA LEU A 144 -14.66 9.38 -3.60
C LEU A 144 -14.52 8.67 -4.96
N PHE A 145 -14.13 7.39 -4.96
CA PHE A 145 -14.00 6.63 -6.20
C PHE A 145 -15.31 6.01 -6.68
N VAL A 146 -16.32 5.90 -5.81
CA VAL A 146 -17.68 5.48 -6.18
C VAL A 146 -18.33 6.55 -7.06
N TRP A 147 -18.21 7.83 -6.69
CA TRP A 147 -18.66 8.96 -7.51
C TRP A 147 -17.97 9.00 -8.86
N LEU A 148 -16.66 8.75 -8.91
CA LEU A 148 -15.94 8.67 -10.17
C LEU A 148 -16.50 7.54 -11.06
N ALA A 149 -16.80 6.37 -10.48
CA ALA A 149 -17.37 5.25 -11.23
C ALA A 149 -18.82 5.53 -11.69
N GLN A 150 -19.63 6.21 -10.87
CA GLN A 150 -20.95 6.66 -11.27
C GLN A 150 -20.88 7.67 -12.41
N LEU A 151 -19.97 8.64 -12.35
CA LEU A 151 -19.75 9.60 -13.43
C LEU A 151 -19.35 8.89 -14.73
N LEU A 152 -18.45 7.91 -14.66
CA LEU A 152 -18.08 7.09 -15.83
C LEU A 152 -19.27 6.37 -16.43
N ARG A 153 -20.16 5.79 -15.62
CA ARG A 153 -21.38 5.14 -16.11
C ARG A 153 -22.42 6.14 -16.61
N ALA A 154 -22.48 7.35 -16.08
CA ALA A 154 -23.33 8.40 -16.61
C ALA A 154 -22.85 8.86 -18.01
N LEU A 155 -21.53 8.91 -18.22
CA LEU A 155 -20.92 9.24 -19.51
C LEU A 155 -20.95 8.07 -20.50
N LEU A 156 -20.89 6.83 -20.01
CA LEU A 156 -20.90 5.58 -20.79
C LEU A 156 -21.94 4.61 -20.20
N PRO A 157 -23.24 4.78 -20.51
CA PRO A 157 -24.34 4.02 -19.89
C PRO A 157 -24.21 2.50 -20.00
N ASP A 158 -23.66 2.02 -21.12
CA ASP A 158 -23.48 0.59 -21.40
C ASP A 158 -22.26 -0.04 -20.68
N MET A 159 -21.46 0.78 -19.98
CA MET A 159 -20.29 0.28 -19.25
C MET A 159 -20.71 -0.68 -18.12
N PRO A 160 -20.20 -1.92 -18.11
CA PRO A 160 -20.44 -2.86 -17.01
C PRO A 160 -19.94 -2.29 -15.68
N VAL A 161 -20.64 -2.63 -14.58
CA VAL A 161 -20.28 -2.21 -13.21
C VAL A 161 -18.82 -2.52 -12.87
N LEU A 162 -18.37 -3.74 -13.19
CA LEU A 162 -16.98 -4.15 -12.97
C LEU A 162 -16.01 -3.31 -13.81
N GLY A 163 -16.36 -2.98 -15.04
CA GLY A 163 -15.56 -2.10 -15.91
C GLY A 163 -15.37 -0.72 -15.31
N ALA A 164 -16.46 -0.10 -14.82
CA ALA A 164 -16.40 1.20 -14.15
C ALA A 164 -15.53 1.14 -12.88
N TYR A 165 -15.67 0.09 -12.08
CA TYR A 165 -14.79 -0.16 -10.93
C TYR A 165 -13.32 -0.22 -11.35
N LEU A 166 -12.97 -1.08 -12.31
CA LEU A 166 -11.59 -1.28 -12.75
C LEU A 166 -10.95 0.01 -13.26
N VAL A 167 -11.66 0.81 -14.07
CA VAL A 167 -11.16 2.10 -14.56
C VAL A 167 -10.85 3.04 -13.40
N THR A 168 -11.72 3.14 -12.39
CA THR A 168 -11.45 3.99 -11.22
C THR A 168 -10.27 3.49 -10.38
N GLN A 169 -10.07 2.18 -10.27
CA GLN A 169 -8.92 1.63 -9.57
C GLN A 169 -7.61 1.85 -10.32
N ILE A 170 -7.61 1.85 -11.66
CA ILE A 170 -6.44 2.24 -12.46
C ILE A 170 -6.04 3.68 -12.13
N VAL A 171 -7.01 4.60 -12.04
CA VAL A 171 -6.76 5.99 -11.65
C VAL A 171 -6.21 6.06 -10.22
N ALA A 172 -6.83 5.35 -9.27
CA ALA A 172 -6.37 5.31 -7.88
C ALA A 172 -4.93 4.77 -7.76
N LEU A 173 -4.60 3.71 -8.51
CA LEU A 173 -3.28 3.09 -8.53
C LEU A 173 -2.23 4.03 -9.12
N ALA A 174 -2.53 4.67 -10.24
CA ALA A 174 -1.65 5.67 -10.84
C ALA A 174 -1.35 6.81 -9.86
N LEU A 175 -2.39 7.35 -9.20
CA LEU A 175 -2.25 8.38 -8.18
C LEU A 175 -1.43 7.90 -6.98
N ALA A 176 -1.65 6.68 -6.49
CA ALA A 176 -0.91 6.12 -5.36
C ALA A 176 0.59 5.99 -5.67
N LEU A 177 0.94 5.42 -6.83
CA LEU A 177 2.34 5.25 -7.24
C LEU A 177 3.03 6.60 -7.47
N LEU A 178 2.34 7.58 -8.07
CA LEU A 178 2.89 8.92 -8.26
C LEU A 178 3.05 9.66 -6.93
N ALA A 179 2.05 9.59 -6.05
CA ALA A 179 2.07 10.23 -4.75
C ALA A 179 3.18 9.70 -3.86
N VAL A 180 3.36 8.38 -3.77
CA VAL A 180 4.44 7.76 -2.99
C VAL A 180 5.81 8.14 -3.55
N ARG A 181 5.96 8.17 -4.89
CA ARG A 181 7.19 8.66 -5.54
C ARG A 181 7.49 10.08 -5.08
N LEU A 182 6.53 10.99 -5.20
CA LEU A 182 6.67 12.40 -4.80
C LEU A 182 7.02 12.54 -3.32
N PHE A 183 6.29 11.85 -2.44
CA PHE A 183 6.56 11.89 -1.00
C PHE A 183 7.98 11.43 -0.67
N CYS A 184 8.45 10.34 -1.27
CA CYS A 184 9.78 9.81 -1.01
C CYS A 184 10.90 10.71 -1.53
N THR A 185 10.67 11.54 -2.56
CA THR A 185 11.68 12.53 -3.02
C THR A 185 12.06 13.57 -1.95
N LEU A 186 11.30 13.67 -0.86
CA LEU A 186 11.66 14.52 0.28
C LEU A 186 12.85 13.97 1.09
N PHE A 187 13.11 12.66 1.00
CA PHE A 187 14.10 11.97 1.83
C PHE A 187 15.20 11.30 1.01
N ILE A 188 14.89 10.92 -0.23
CA ILE A 188 15.83 10.26 -1.13
C ILE A 188 16.07 11.04 -2.42
N ARG A 189 17.13 10.68 -3.14
CA ARG A 189 17.41 11.22 -4.47
C ARG A 189 16.25 10.95 -5.43
N ARG A 190 15.88 11.97 -6.22
CA ARG A 190 14.74 11.93 -7.15
C ARG A 190 14.84 10.82 -8.19
N ASP A 191 16.05 10.53 -8.66
CA ASP A 191 16.32 9.50 -9.66
C ASP A 191 16.26 8.09 -9.10
N LEU A 192 16.14 7.91 -7.78
CA LEU A 192 15.94 6.62 -7.11
C LEU A 192 14.48 6.40 -6.68
N ALA A 193 13.61 7.37 -6.90
CA ALA A 193 12.25 7.39 -6.38
C ALA A 193 11.32 6.32 -6.99
N PHE A 194 11.69 5.70 -8.11
CA PHE A 194 10.96 4.53 -8.64
C PHE A 194 11.01 3.33 -7.68
N THR A 195 12.06 3.23 -6.84
CA THR A 195 12.16 2.21 -5.78
C THR A 195 10.99 2.31 -4.81
N ALA A 196 10.54 3.53 -4.52
CA ALA A 196 9.39 3.76 -3.65
C ALA A 196 8.08 3.24 -4.26
N GLN A 197 7.93 3.36 -5.59
CA GLN A 197 6.76 2.87 -6.31
C GLN A 197 6.67 1.35 -6.24
N PHE A 198 7.80 0.67 -6.48
CA PHE A 198 7.89 -0.78 -6.34
C PHE A 198 7.58 -1.24 -4.92
N LEU A 199 8.19 -0.61 -3.89
CA LEU A 199 7.95 -0.98 -2.50
C LEU A 199 6.49 -0.76 -2.09
N ALA A 200 5.85 0.32 -2.54
CA ALA A 200 4.43 0.54 -2.31
C ALA A 200 3.57 -0.56 -2.94
N LEU A 201 3.86 -0.92 -4.20
CA LEU A 201 3.18 -2.01 -4.89
C LEU A 201 3.38 -3.35 -4.16
N ALA A 202 4.61 -3.67 -3.74
CA ALA A 202 4.92 -4.92 -3.04
C ALA A 202 4.26 -5.03 -1.66
N MET A 203 3.99 -3.90 -0.99
CA MET A 203 3.24 -3.87 0.27
C MET A 203 1.73 -3.97 0.04
N TRP A 204 1.22 -3.22 -0.93
CA TRP A 204 -0.22 -3.11 -1.17
C TRP A 204 -0.80 -4.33 -1.88
N ALA A 205 -0.13 -4.84 -2.92
CA ALA A 205 -0.67 -5.89 -3.78
C ALA A 205 -1.12 -7.17 -3.01
N PRO A 206 -0.35 -7.68 -2.01
CA PRO A 206 -0.79 -8.81 -1.19
C PRO A 206 -2.01 -8.53 -0.29
N THR A 207 -2.38 -7.27 -0.10
CA THR A 207 -3.57 -6.88 0.69
C THR A 207 -4.87 -6.91 -0.12
N VAL A 208 -4.76 -7.05 -1.45
CA VAL A 208 -5.90 -7.17 -2.36
C VAL A 208 -6.59 -8.50 -2.11
N SER A 209 -7.76 -8.42 -1.49
CA SER A 209 -8.58 -9.58 -1.17
C SER A 209 -9.92 -9.56 -1.86
N TYR A 210 -10.49 -8.39 -2.17
CA TYR A 210 -11.77 -8.28 -2.86
C TYR A 210 -11.89 -6.92 -3.57
N TYR A 211 -12.89 -6.75 -4.43
CA TYR A 211 -13.09 -5.49 -5.16
C TYR A 211 -13.56 -4.39 -4.20
N THR A 212 -12.69 -3.45 -3.90
CA THR A 212 -12.86 -2.38 -2.93
C THR A 212 -12.44 -1.06 -3.56
N PHE A 213 -13.25 -0.01 -3.39
CA PHE A 213 -13.03 1.27 -4.08
C PHE A 213 -11.95 2.16 -3.44
N TYR A 214 -11.64 1.96 -2.16
CA TYR A 214 -11.00 2.98 -1.31
C TYR A 214 -9.59 2.63 -0.84
N ASP A 215 -9.18 1.35 -0.90
CA ASP A 215 -7.93 0.86 -0.30
C ASP A 215 -6.66 1.28 -1.05
N ILE A 216 -6.76 1.54 -2.35
CA ILE A 216 -5.66 2.13 -3.14
C ILE A 216 -5.62 3.64 -2.92
N GLY A 217 -6.81 4.26 -2.93
CA GLY A 217 -7.00 5.69 -2.74
C GLY A 217 -6.40 6.22 -1.46
N ILE A 218 -6.51 5.49 -0.35
CA ILE A 218 -5.96 5.89 0.95
C ILE A 218 -4.42 6.01 0.91
N VAL A 219 -3.74 5.15 0.14
CA VAL A 219 -2.27 5.24 -0.05
C VAL A 219 -1.91 6.55 -0.75
N ALA A 220 -2.64 6.90 -1.81
CA ALA A 220 -2.45 8.14 -2.55
C ALA A 220 -2.69 9.38 -1.68
N VAL A 221 -3.82 9.40 -0.96
CA VAL A 221 -4.23 10.48 -0.06
C VAL A 221 -3.17 10.72 1.01
N TYR A 222 -2.72 9.68 1.70
CA TYR A 222 -1.73 9.82 2.77
C TYR A 222 -0.38 10.31 2.23
N ALA A 223 0.08 9.75 1.12
CA ALA A 223 1.34 10.17 0.51
C ALA A 223 1.30 11.65 0.06
N LEU A 224 0.24 12.08 -0.64
CA LEU A 224 0.08 13.48 -1.05
C LEU A 224 -0.10 14.43 0.13
N ALA A 225 -0.92 14.06 1.12
CA ALA A 225 -1.15 14.88 2.30
C ALA A 225 0.14 15.07 3.09
N LEU A 226 0.90 14.00 3.34
CA LEU A 226 2.19 14.09 4.02
C LEU A 226 3.21 14.90 3.20
N PHE A 227 3.23 14.74 1.88
CA PHE A 227 4.07 15.57 1.00
C PHE A 227 3.76 17.06 1.15
N CYS A 228 2.48 17.45 1.03
CA CYS A 228 2.05 18.85 1.20
C CYS A 228 2.31 19.38 2.61
N LEU A 229 2.04 18.56 3.64
CA LEU A 229 2.28 18.90 5.04
C LEU A 229 3.76 19.18 5.31
N PHE A 230 4.66 18.36 4.75
CA PHE A 230 6.10 18.48 4.99
C PHE A 230 6.71 19.61 4.17
N GLN A 231 6.10 19.97 3.04
CA GLN A 231 6.43 21.15 2.24
C GLN A 231 5.75 22.45 2.72
N ARG A 232 5.08 22.43 3.88
CA ARG A 232 4.34 23.58 4.46
C ARG A 232 3.24 24.15 3.54
N ARG A 233 2.75 23.37 2.58
CA ARG A 233 1.65 23.73 1.68
C ARG A 233 0.31 23.42 2.34
N PHE A 234 0.02 24.11 3.45
CA PHE A 234 -1.12 23.78 4.33
C PHE A 234 -2.48 23.88 3.63
N GLY A 235 -2.67 24.82 2.70
CA GLY A 235 -3.91 24.90 1.91
C GLY A 235 -4.15 23.65 1.05
N ALA A 236 -3.14 23.22 0.28
CA ALA A 236 -3.22 21.99 -0.51
C ALA A 236 -3.41 20.75 0.38
N TYR A 237 -2.73 20.71 1.53
CA TYR A 237 -2.91 19.66 2.53
C TYR A 237 -4.36 19.57 3.02
N LEU A 238 -5.00 20.70 3.36
CA LEU A 238 -6.40 20.72 3.82
C LEU A 238 -7.37 20.24 2.72
N VAL A 239 -7.13 20.59 1.46
CA VAL A 239 -7.92 20.07 0.32
C VAL A 239 -7.77 18.55 0.21
N ILE A 240 -6.55 18.03 0.22
CA ILE A 240 -6.30 16.58 0.14
C ILE A 240 -6.88 15.86 1.35
N PHE A 241 -6.82 16.45 2.55
CA PHE A 241 -7.42 15.92 3.76
C PHE A 241 -8.95 15.80 3.66
N ALA A 242 -9.62 16.84 3.13
CA ALA A 242 -11.06 16.81 2.90
C ALA A 242 -11.45 15.74 1.87
N LEU A 243 -10.76 15.68 0.72
CA LEU A 243 -10.95 14.62 -0.28
C LEU A 243 -10.67 13.22 0.30
N GLY A 244 -9.63 13.11 1.12
CA GLY A 244 -9.28 11.91 1.85
C GLY A 244 -10.40 11.43 2.76
N THR A 245 -11.11 12.35 3.40
CA THR A 245 -12.24 12.06 4.29
C THR A 245 -13.45 11.52 3.52
N TYR A 246 -13.67 11.97 2.28
CA TYR A 246 -14.65 11.36 1.37
C TYR A 246 -14.24 9.94 0.93
N ASN A 247 -12.94 9.64 0.88
CA ASN A 247 -12.46 8.30 0.55
C ASN A 247 -12.54 7.34 1.74
N HIS A 248 -12.11 7.78 2.92
CA HIS A 248 -12.04 6.96 4.12
C HIS A 248 -11.92 7.83 5.37
N GLU A 249 -12.68 7.47 6.41
CA GLU A 249 -12.68 8.09 7.74
C GLU A 249 -11.32 8.07 8.45
N ASN A 250 -10.42 7.15 8.09
CA ASN A 250 -9.09 7.05 8.69
C ASN A 250 -8.22 8.27 8.38
N SER A 251 -8.55 9.08 7.37
CA SER A 251 -7.87 10.36 7.08
C SER A 251 -7.67 11.23 8.32
N LEU A 252 -8.54 11.11 9.33
CA LEU A 252 -8.43 11.75 10.63
C LEU A 252 -7.04 11.56 11.28
N PHE A 253 -6.34 10.44 11.06
CA PHE A 253 -5.00 10.22 11.62
C PHE A 253 -3.92 11.12 11.02
N LEU A 254 -4.18 11.76 9.87
CA LEU A 254 -3.33 12.84 9.37
C LEU A 254 -3.30 14.05 10.33
N MET A 255 -4.34 14.24 11.15
CA MET A 255 -4.35 15.26 12.20
C MET A 255 -3.36 14.94 13.31
N ALA A 256 -3.27 13.67 13.74
CA ALA A 256 -2.24 13.22 14.66
C ALA A 256 -0.84 13.38 14.04
N ALA A 257 -0.65 12.99 12.78
CA ALA A 257 0.61 13.21 12.07
C ALA A 257 0.98 14.70 11.99
N CYS A 258 0.02 15.58 11.73
CA CYS A 258 0.20 17.03 11.73
C CYS A 258 0.65 17.57 13.09
N LEU A 259 -0.10 17.20 14.15
CA LEU A 259 0.22 17.57 15.53
C LEU A 259 1.65 17.18 15.86
N PHE A 260 2.02 15.90 15.71
CA PHE A 260 3.35 15.43 16.07
C PHE A 260 4.44 16.03 15.18
N ALA A 261 4.27 16.06 13.85
CA ALA A 261 5.28 16.59 12.93
C ALA A 261 5.66 18.05 13.24
N TRP A 262 4.68 18.87 13.61
CA TRP A 262 4.82 20.31 13.84
C TRP A 262 4.82 20.74 15.31
N PHE A 263 4.59 19.82 16.26
CA PHE A 263 4.79 20.08 17.68
C PHE A 263 6.20 20.62 17.91
N SER A 264 6.33 21.72 18.67
CA SER A 264 7.58 22.45 18.91
C SER A 264 8.25 23.12 17.69
N ARG A 265 7.68 23.03 16.48
CA ARG A 265 8.22 23.66 15.25
C ARG A 265 7.34 24.77 14.68
N MET A 266 6.11 24.85 15.13
CA MET A 266 5.14 25.86 14.73
C MET A 266 4.61 26.55 15.99
N PRO A 267 4.35 27.87 15.97
CA PRO A 267 3.69 28.54 17.08
C PRO A 267 2.37 27.85 17.44
N MET A 268 2.11 27.61 18.73
CA MET A 268 0.95 26.81 19.17
C MET A 268 -0.39 27.35 18.66
N ARG A 269 -0.55 28.67 18.50
CA ARG A 269 -1.76 29.28 17.93
C ARG A 269 -1.99 28.87 16.48
N GLN A 270 -0.93 28.84 15.65
CA GLN A 270 -1.02 28.43 14.26
C GLN A 270 -1.29 26.92 14.15
N LEU A 271 -0.65 26.11 14.99
CA LEU A 271 -0.88 24.67 15.02
C LEU A 271 -2.31 24.36 15.46
N ALA A 272 -2.81 25.02 16.51
CA ALA A 272 -4.18 24.88 16.97
C ALA A 272 -5.19 25.29 15.89
N ALA A 273 -4.95 26.41 15.19
CA ALA A 273 -5.79 26.84 14.07
C ALA A 273 -5.81 25.80 12.93
N LEU A 274 -4.66 25.22 12.58
CA LEU A 274 -4.55 24.19 11.56
C LEU A 274 -5.26 22.88 11.96
N LEU A 275 -5.18 22.49 13.23
CA LEU A 275 -5.89 21.32 13.76
C LEU A 275 -7.41 21.57 13.84
N ALA A 276 -7.82 22.77 14.25
CA ALA A 276 -9.24 23.17 14.24
C ALA A 276 -9.82 23.18 12.82
N ALA A 277 -9.06 23.67 11.83
CA ALA A 277 -9.47 23.63 10.42
C ALA A 277 -9.63 22.19 9.91
N GLN A 278 -8.72 21.27 10.26
CA GLN A 278 -8.86 19.86 9.92
C GLN A 278 -10.10 19.24 10.57
N LEU A 279 -10.31 19.48 11.87
CA LEU A 279 -11.47 18.95 12.58
C LEU A 279 -12.78 19.49 12.00
N ALA A 280 -12.84 20.79 11.69
CA ALA A 280 -14.00 21.40 11.05
C ALA A 280 -14.28 20.77 9.67
N LEU A 281 -13.26 20.64 8.81
CA LEU A 281 -13.41 19.98 7.51
C LEU A 281 -13.84 18.52 7.65
N TYR A 282 -13.27 17.78 8.60
CA TYR A 282 -13.66 16.40 8.87
C TYR A 282 -15.13 16.31 9.26
N ILE A 283 -15.57 17.14 10.22
CA ILE A 283 -16.97 17.18 10.68
C ILE A 283 -17.90 17.56 9.52
N LEU A 284 -17.58 18.61 8.75
CA LEU A 284 -18.40 19.05 7.62
C LEU A 284 -18.55 17.94 6.56
N VAL A 285 -17.45 17.29 6.18
CA VAL A 285 -17.50 16.16 5.23
C VAL A 285 -18.32 15.02 5.81
N ARG A 286 -18.12 14.62 7.06
CA ARG A 286 -18.88 13.53 7.68
C ARG A 286 -20.36 13.86 7.81
N LEU A 287 -20.72 15.07 8.24
CA LEU A 287 -22.11 15.52 8.30
C LEU A 287 -22.76 15.53 6.92
N SER A 288 -22.04 16.00 5.89
CA SER A 288 -22.55 15.96 4.51
C SER A 288 -22.84 14.53 4.04
N LEU A 289 -21.96 13.57 4.36
CA LEU A 289 -22.17 12.16 4.03
C LEU A 289 -23.37 11.57 4.77
N PHE A 290 -23.50 11.82 6.08
CA PHE A 290 -24.63 11.34 6.87
C PHE A 290 -25.96 11.98 6.45
N HIS A 291 -25.94 13.20 5.95
CA HIS A 291 -27.14 13.89 5.48
C HIS A 291 -27.56 13.44 4.08
N THR A 292 -26.59 13.15 3.19
CA THR A 292 -26.85 12.84 1.79
C THR A 292 -27.01 11.35 1.50
N LEU A 293 -26.47 10.46 2.34
CA LEU A 293 -26.47 9.03 2.10
C LEU A 293 -27.39 8.28 3.07
N PRO A 294 -28.13 7.27 2.60
CA PRO A 294 -29.17 6.58 3.36
C PRO A 294 -28.60 5.54 4.35
N THR A 295 -27.72 5.97 5.27
CA THR A 295 -27.05 5.05 6.20
C THR A 295 -27.00 5.55 7.63
N HIS A 296 -28.01 5.16 8.41
CA HIS A 296 -28.12 5.45 9.83
C HIS A 296 -27.21 4.59 10.73
N ALA A 297 -26.66 3.48 10.20
CA ALA A 297 -25.87 2.51 10.97
C ALA A 297 -24.39 2.45 10.57
N ALA A 298 -23.68 3.60 10.59
CA ALA A 298 -22.24 3.61 10.32
C ALA A 298 -21.40 2.91 11.39
N TRP A 299 -21.93 2.77 12.60
CA TRP A 299 -21.28 2.09 13.72
C TRP A 299 -21.95 0.75 14.01
N GLN A 300 -21.23 -0.34 13.78
CA GLN A 300 -21.56 -1.64 14.35
C GLN A 300 -20.80 -1.77 15.67
N SER A 301 -21.53 -1.94 16.78
CA SER A 301 -20.94 -2.28 18.07
C SER A 301 -20.36 -3.72 18.07
N GLY A 302 -19.59 -4.08 19.09
CA GLY A 302 -19.11 -5.46 19.29
C GLY A 302 -17.80 -5.85 18.58
N LYS A 303 -17.18 -4.95 17.79
CA LYS A 303 -15.91 -5.24 17.09
C LYS A 303 -14.74 -5.52 18.03
N LEU A 304 -14.69 -4.86 19.19
CA LEU A 304 -13.70 -5.15 20.22
C LEU A 304 -13.80 -6.61 20.71
N ALA A 305 -15.01 -7.06 21.05
CA ALA A 305 -15.24 -8.44 21.48
C ALA A 305 -14.87 -9.43 20.37
N GLN A 306 -15.25 -9.15 19.13
CA GLN A 306 -14.87 -9.95 17.96
C GLN A 306 -13.35 -10.05 17.78
N ASN A 307 -12.62 -8.94 17.96
CA ASN A 307 -11.16 -8.94 17.86
C ASN A 307 -10.51 -9.75 18.99
N VAL A 308 -11.03 -9.65 20.21
CA VAL A 308 -10.57 -10.46 21.36
C VAL A 308 -10.81 -11.94 21.08
N GLU A 309 -12.00 -12.31 20.62
CA GLU A 309 -12.35 -13.68 20.25
C GLU A 309 -11.44 -14.22 19.13
N MET A 310 -11.18 -13.41 18.10
CA MET A 310 -10.27 -13.78 17.01
C MET A 310 -8.84 -14.03 17.50
N ILE A 311 -8.32 -13.21 18.42
CA ILE A 311 -6.98 -13.40 19.00
C ILE A 311 -6.93 -14.68 19.84
N LEU A 312 -7.96 -14.93 20.66
CA LEU A 312 -7.99 -16.07 21.58
C LEU A 312 -8.20 -17.40 20.85
N HIS A 313 -9.05 -17.44 19.83
CA HIS A 313 -9.48 -18.70 19.19
C HIS A 313 -8.90 -18.91 17.78
N THR A 314 -8.50 -17.85 17.07
CA THR A 314 -7.97 -17.95 15.69
C THR A 314 -6.73 -17.08 15.44
N PRO A 315 -5.71 -17.09 16.32
CA PRO A 315 -4.55 -16.19 16.20
C PRO A 315 -3.79 -16.40 14.89
N GLY A 316 -3.75 -17.63 14.36
CA GLY A 316 -3.14 -17.94 13.07
C GLY A 316 -3.77 -17.18 11.90
N ARG A 317 -5.08 -16.95 11.92
CA ARG A 317 -5.78 -16.17 10.88
C ARG A 317 -5.40 -14.70 10.93
N VAL A 318 -5.32 -14.12 12.13
CA VAL A 318 -4.86 -12.74 12.33
C VAL A 318 -3.41 -12.61 11.86
N MET A 319 -2.52 -13.50 12.30
CA MET A 319 -1.10 -13.47 11.92
C MET A 319 -0.91 -13.62 10.41
N THR A 320 -1.55 -14.61 9.77
CA THR A 320 -1.41 -14.82 8.32
C THR A 320 -1.94 -13.64 7.50
N SER A 321 -3.02 -13.00 7.95
CA SER A 321 -3.54 -11.81 7.28
C SER A 321 -2.59 -10.61 7.40
N LEU A 322 -2.00 -10.38 8.58
CA LEU A 322 -1.14 -9.22 8.84
C LEU A 322 0.32 -9.44 8.41
N ALA A 323 0.77 -10.69 8.32
CA ALA A 323 2.15 -11.08 8.03
C ALA A 323 2.77 -10.35 6.82
N PRO A 324 2.07 -10.18 5.68
CA PRO A 324 2.64 -9.46 4.54
C PRO A 324 3.11 -8.06 4.90
N LEU A 325 2.35 -7.30 5.69
CA LEU A 325 2.70 -5.93 6.09
C LEU A 325 3.62 -5.88 7.31
N LEU A 326 3.45 -6.78 8.28
CA LEU A 326 4.28 -6.79 9.50
C LEU A 326 5.76 -6.98 9.19
N LEU A 327 6.10 -7.80 8.19
CA LEU A 327 7.49 -7.98 7.76
C LEU A 327 8.09 -6.66 7.24
N TRP A 328 7.35 -5.93 6.41
CA TRP A 328 7.77 -4.63 5.91
C TRP A 328 7.89 -3.58 7.02
N TYR A 329 6.97 -3.59 7.97
CA TYR A 329 6.98 -2.65 9.10
C TYR A 329 8.14 -2.92 10.05
N ALA A 330 8.44 -4.19 10.32
CA ALA A 330 9.62 -4.60 11.09
C ALA A 330 10.92 -4.18 10.38
N ALA A 331 11.01 -4.39 9.06
CA ALA A 331 12.15 -3.93 8.27
C ALA A 331 12.31 -2.40 8.32
N ALA A 332 11.21 -1.65 8.19
CA ALA A 332 11.22 -0.19 8.26
C ALA A 332 11.61 0.35 9.65
N ALA A 333 11.25 -0.38 10.72
CA ALA A 333 11.63 -0.01 12.09
C ALA A 333 13.16 0.04 12.27
N ALA A 334 13.93 -0.79 11.54
CA ALA A 334 15.39 -0.73 11.55
C ALA A 334 15.95 0.59 10.99
N GLY A 335 15.19 1.29 10.14
CA GLY A 335 15.53 2.63 9.61
C GLY A 335 15.10 3.78 10.52
N LEU A 336 14.35 3.52 11.59
CA LEU A 336 13.71 4.58 12.38
C LEU A 336 14.72 5.48 13.08
N ARG A 337 15.82 4.93 13.61
CA ARG A 337 16.83 5.71 14.34
C ARG A 337 17.54 6.73 13.45
N THR A 338 17.77 6.39 12.19
CA THR A 338 18.49 7.23 11.21
C THR A 338 17.58 8.11 10.37
N ALA A 339 16.26 7.91 10.46
CA ALA A 339 15.29 8.68 9.70
C ALA A 339 15.19 10.14 10.16
N PRO A 340 14.88 11.09 9.24
CA PRO A 340 14.63 12.48 9.58
C PRO A 340 13.52 12.61 10.62
N VAL A 341 13.64 13.58 11.53
CA VAL A 341 12.74 13.73 12.67
C VAL A 341 11.27 13.80 12.25
N MET A 342 10.95 14.52 11.17
CA MET A 342 9.56 14.61 10.67
C MET A 342 9.00 13.25 10.26
N LEU A 343 9.79 12.43 9.55
CA LEU A 343 9.40 11.08 9.13
C LEU A 343 9.21 10.16 10.34
N ARG A 344 10.10 10.25 11.35
CA ARG A 344 9.94 9.52 12.61
C ARG A 344 8.65 9.91 13.34
N ARG A 345 8.29 11.18 13.34
CA ARG A 345 7.06 11.64 13.99
C ARG A 345 5.79 11.23 13.23
N ALA A 346 5.86 11.05 11.91
CA ALA A 346 4.76 10.50 11.12
C ALA A 346 4.48 9.02 11.44
N THR A 347 5.37 8.30 12.14
CA THR A 347 5.07 6.92 12.56
C THR A 347 3.95 6.81 13.58
N ILE A 348 3.49 7.93 14.17
CA ILE A 348 2.28 7.99 15.00
C ILE A 348 1.02 7.50 14.28
N ILE A 349 1.02 7.50 12.94
CA ILE A 349 -0.08 6.93 12.16
C ILE A 349 -0.28 5.43 12.48
N LEU A 350 0.80 4.66 12.67
CA LEU A 350 0.70 3.22 12.95
C LEU A 350 -0.04 2.90 14.25
N PRO A 351 0.31 3.45 15.44
CA PRO A 351 -0.44 3.20 16.66
C PRO A 351 -1.89 3.69 16.57
N CYS A 352 -2.18 4.79 15.87
CA CYS A 352 -3.57 5.20 15.62
C CYS A 352 -4.36 4.16 14.82
N LEU A 353 -3.75 3.57 13.79
CA LEU A 353 -4.35 2.50 12.98
C LEU A 353 -4.53 1.22 13.79
N VAL A 354 -3.55 0.82 14.59
CA VAL A 354 -3.65 -0.34 15.49
C VAL A 354 -4.81 -0.15 16.48
N LEU A 355 -4.85 0.98 17.16
CA LEU A 355 -5.91 1.28 18.14
C LEU A 355 -7.29 1.25 17.49
N THR A 356 -7.43 1.88 16.33
CA THR A 356 -8.72 1.90 15.60
C THR A 356 -9.10 0.52 15.09
N SER A 357 -8.14 -0.27 14.64
CA SER A 357 -8.39 -1.64 14.20
C SER A 357 -8.86 -2.54 15.34
N ILE A 358 -8.41 -2.29 16.57
CA ILE A 358 -8.86 -3.01 17.77
C ILE A 358 -10.28 -2.58 18.17
N VAL A 359 -10.57 -1.27 18.16
CA VAL A 359 -11.83 -0.73 18.70
C VAL A 359 -12.98 -0.76 17.69
N VAL A 360 -12.70 -0.42 16.43
CA VAL A 360 -13.71 -0.18 15.39
C VAL A 360 -13.53 -1.12 14.18
N GLY A 361 -12.29 -1.43 13.83
CA GLY A 361 -11.97 -2.31 12.70
C GLY A 361 -11.93 -3.79 13.06
N GLN A 362 -11.35 -4.58 12.15
CA GLN A 362 -11.10 -6.00 12.35
C GLN A 362 -9.61 -6.30 12.12
N LEU A 363 -8.98 -6.97 13.09
CA LEU A 363 -7.53 -7.22 13.05
C LEU A 363 -7.09 -8.15 11.91
N ASN A 364 -8.00 -8.94 11.34
CA ASN A 364 -7.72 -9.80 10.20
C ASN A 364 -7.81 -9.08 8.84
N GLU A 365 -8.02 -7.76 8.83
CA GLU A 365 -8.05 -6.94 7.61
C GLU A 365 -6.77 -6.12 7.45
N ALA A 366 -5.74 -6.72 6.84
CA ALA A 366 -4.44 -6.09 6.62
C ALA A 366 -4.51 -4.73 5.90
N ARG A 367 -5.47 -4.60 4.98
CA ARG A 367 -5.73 -3.37 4.23
C ARG A 367 -6.03 -2.14 5.10
N LEU A 368 -6.49 -2.30 6.34
CA LEU A 368 -6.70 -1.17 7.27
C LEU A 368 -5.38 -0.43 7.52
N PHE A 369 -4.25 -1.12 7.36
CA PHE A 369 -2.92 -0.55 7.54
C PHE A 369 -2.35 0.09 6.26
N ASN A 370 -3.07 0.09 5.13
CA ASN A 370 -2.59 0.67 3.88
C ASN A 370 -2.26 2.17 3.98
N ALA A 371 -2.94 2.88 4.89
CA ALA A 371 -2.63 4.27 5.23
C ALA A 371 -1.19 4.50 5.72
N PHE A 372 -0.53 3.46 6.26
CA PHE A 372 0.84 3.55 6.78
C PHE A 372 1.91 3.26 5.71
N ILE A 373 1.55 2.65 4.58
CA ILE A 373 2.47 2.28 3.49
C ILE A 373 3.38 3.44 3.07
N PRO A 374 2.89 4.68 2.84
CA PRO A 374 3.78 5.78 2.44
C PRO A 374 4.92 6.07 3.43
N VAL A 375 4.65 5.96 4.74
CA VAL A 375 5.64 6.20 5.79
C VAL A 375 6.65 5.05 5.83
N THR A 376 6.18 3.81 5.75
CA THR A 376 7.03 2.61 5.70
C THR A 376 7.97 2.66 4.49
N VAL A 377 7.43 2.96 3.31
CA VAL A 377 8.22 3.07 2.07
C VAL A 377 9.29 4.16 2.21
N ALA A 378 8.94 5.33 2.72
CA ALA A 378 9.90 6.41 2.93
C ALA A 378 11.03 6.01 3.90
N LEU A 379 10.72 5.28 4.98
CA LEU A 379 11.72 4.77 5.93
C LEU A 379 12.67 3.77 5.27
N LEU A 380 12.15 2.82 4.49
CA LEU A 380 12.95 1.82 3.78
C LEU A 380 13.83 2.47 2.71
N CYS A 381 13.27 3.36 1.88
CA CYS A 381 14.01 4.09 0.86
C CYS A 381 15.16 4.90 1.47
N HIS A 382 14.91 5.61 2.57
CA HIS A 382 15.93 6.35 3.30
C HIS A 382 17.05 5.42 3.80
N GLN A 383 16.70 4.28 4.38
CA GLN A 383 17.66 3.30 4.86
C GLN A 383 18.50 2.69 3.71
N ILE A 384 17.87 2.37 2.57
CA ILE A 384 18.56 1.86 1.38
C ILE A 384 19.58 2.89 0.88
N GLN A 385 19.20 4.17 0.78
CA GLN A 385 20.11 5.23 0.34
C GLN A 385 21.31 5.39 1.28
N LEU A 386 21.08 5.39 2.60
CA LEU A 386 22.15 5.48 3.59
C LEU A 386 23.13 4.30 3.49
N ARG A 387 22.61 3.06 3.36
CA ARG A 387 23.44 1.86 3.23
C ARG A 387 24.23 1.82 1.92
N ALA A 388 23.73 2.47 0.88
CA ALA A 388 24.44 2.61 -0.38
C ALA A 388 25.55 3.69 -0.33
N GLY A 389 25.77 4.35 0.82
CA GLY A 389 26.85 5.31 1.01
C GLY A 389 26.61 6.68 0.39
N PHE A 390 25.37 6.98 -0.01
CA PHE A 390 25.02 8.27 -0.59
C PHE A 390 24.60 9.24 0.51
N ALA A 391 25.10 10.48 0.43
CA ALA A 391 24.61 11.56 1.27
C ALA A 391 23.09 11.67 1.13
N ALA A 392 22.39 11.84 2.25
CA ALA A 392 20.96 12.13 2.23
C ALA A 392 20.71 13.33 1.30
N ALA A 393 19.59 13.33 0.57
CA ALA A 393 19.18 14.53 -0.15
C ALA A 393 19.17 15.67 0.88
N ARG A 394 19.86 16.79 0.59
CA ARG A 394 19.77 17.96 1.47
C ARG A 394 18.28 18.27 1.60
N PRO A 395 17.71 18.28 2.83
CA PRO A 395 16.30 18.55 2.99
C PRO A 395 16.01 19.89 2.33
N ALA A 396 15.02 19.96 1.44
CA ALA A 396 14.66 21.22 0.76
C ALA A 396 14.36 22.36 1.74
N ASN A 397 14.05 22.03 3.01
CA ASN A 397 13.77 22.97 4.09
C ASN A 397 14.95 23.28 5.01
N ALA A 398 16.15 22.73 4.78
CA ALA A 398 17.33 23.04 5.60
C ALA A 398 17.84 24.49 5.43
N ALA A 399 17.31 25.24 4.46
CA ALA A 399 17.63 26.65 4.26
C ALA A 399 16.78 27.61 5.10
N ASN A 400 15.69 27.14 5.73
CA ASN A 400 14.69 27.99 6.40
C ASN A 400 14.40 27.58 7.86
N ALA A 401 15.26 26.78 8.47
CA ALA A 401 15.25 26.45 9.90
C ALA A 401 16.56 26.96 10.51
#